data_AF-A0A965N1Y1-F1
#
_entry.id   AF-A0A965N1Y1-F1
#
_cell.length_a   1.000
_cell.length_b   1.000
_cell.length_c   1.000
_cell.angle_alpha   90.00
_cell.angle_beta   90.00
_cell.angle_gamma   90.00
#
_symmetry.space_group_name_H-M   'P 1'
#
loop_
_entity.id
_entity.type
_entity.pdbx_description
1 polymer ?
#
loop_
_entity_poly.entity_id
_entity_poly.type
_entity_poly.pdbx_seq_one_letter_code
_entity_poly.pdbx_strand_id
1 'polypeptide(L)'
;MNSILNPLYNVVSGVIVAIHKVLSPVFGANSGVTWSLSIMGLVVLIRIILIPLFVKQIKSQRALTALQPHMKEIQKKYKDDRQKQSEEMMKLYKEHKTNPLASCFPILAQAPIFFALFTVLNGIAHNKPHGYLKGE
;
A
#
# COMPACT_ATOMS: atom_id res chain seq x y z
N MET A 1 -16.83 2.03 -17.79
CA MET A 1 -15.67 2.44 -16.96
C MET A 1 -15.97 3.82 -16.36
N ASN A 2 -17.06 4.02 -15.61
CA ASN A 2 -17.39 3.65 -14.21
C ASN A 2 -17.30 4.90 -13.32
N SER A 3 -18.44 5.60 -13.17
CA SER A 3 -18.66 6.87 -12.43
C SER A 3 -18.01 7.00 -11.05
N ILE A 4 -17.64 5.90 -10.41
CA ILE A 4 -17.01 5.86 -9.08
C ILE A 4 -15.55 6.36 -9.12
N LEU A 5 -14.83 6.16 -10.23
CA LEU A 5 -13.43 6.59 -10.38
C LEU A 5 -13.30 8.04 -10.88
N ASN A 6 -14.36 8.61 -11.46
CA ASN A 6 -14.39 9.97 -12.00
C ASN A 6 -14.06 11.07 -10.98
N PRO A 7 -14.64 11.11 -9.77
CA PRO A 7 -14.32 12.17 -8.81
C PRO A 7 -12.86 12.11 -8.34
N LEU A 8 -12.30 10.90 -8.17
CA LEU A 8 -10.89 10.73 -7.83
C LEU A 8 -9.98 11.20 -8.97
N TYR A 9 -10.29 10.81 -10.21
CA TYR A 9 -9.53 11.23 -11.39
C TYR A 9 -9.55 12.76 -11.57
N ASN A 10 -10.70 13.40 -11.36
CA ASN A 10 -10.83 14.85 -11.47
C ASN A 10 -9.99 15.58 -10.40
N VAL A 11 -9.97 15.08 -9.16
CA VAL A 11 -9.14 15.66 -8.09
C VAL A 11 -7.65 15.50 -8.40
N VAL A 12 -7.21 14.29 -8.79
CA VAL A 12 -5.80 14.02 -9.10
C VAL A 12 -5.34 14.84 -10.31
N SER A 13 -6.14 14.87 -11.38
CA SER A 13 -5.84 15.66 -12.59
C SER A 13 -5.79 17.16 -12.29
N GLY A 14 -6.73 17.68 -11.48
CA GLY A 14 -6.73 19.07 -11.05
C GLY A 14 -5.46 19.46 -10.29
N VAL A 15 -5.00 18.60 -9.38
CA VAL A 15 -3.77 18.83 -8.60
C VAL A 15 -2.53 18.82 -9.51
N ILE A 16 -2.41 17.87 -10.44
CA ILE A 16 -1.28 17.83 -11.38
C ILE A 16 -1.25 19.09 -12.24
N VAL A 17 -2.39 19.50 -12.79
CA VAL A 17 -2.48 20.69 -13.65
C VAL A 17 -2.18 21.96 -12.87
N ALA A 18 -2.61 22.06 -11.60
CA ALA A 18 -2.27 23.17 -10.73
C ALA A 18 -0.75 23.27 -10.48
N ILE A 19 -0.10 22.15 -10.15
CA ILE A 19 1.36 22.10 -9.93
C ILE A 19 2.10 22.41 -11.24
N HIS A 20 1.67 21.85 -12.36
CA HIS A 20 2.28 22.09 -13.67
C HIS A 20 2.14 23.56 -14.09
N LYS A 21 1.00 24.21 -13.84
CA LYS A 21 0.80 25.64 -14.12
C LYS A 21 1.68 26.54 -13.25
N VAL A 22 1.91 26.17 -11.98
CA VAL A 22 2.79 26.92 -11.08
C VAL A 22 4.27 26.75 -11.46
N LEU A 23 4.68 25.57 -11.95
CA LEU A 23 6.06 25.30 -12.36
C LEU A 23 6.41 25.75 -13.79
N SER A 24 5.42 25.78 -14.68
CA SER A 24 5.58 26.19 -16.09
C SER A 24 6.30 27.53 -16.31
N PRO A 25 6.02 28.62 -15.56
CA PRO A 25 6.73 29.90 -15.75
C PRO A 25 8.21 29.86 -15.31
N VAL A 26 8.62 28.88 -14.50
CA VAL A 26 9.98 28.79 -13.95
C VAL A 26 10.85 27.82 -14.78
N PHE A 27 10.29 26.70 -15.25
CA PHE A 27 11.05 25.62 -15.89
C PHE A 27 10.68 25.37 -17.37
N GLY A 28 9.70 26.11 -17.91
CA GLY A 28 9.21 25.96 -19.27
C GLY A 28 8.14 24.88 -19.41
N ALA A 29 7.06 25.19 -20.13
CA ALA A 29 5.86 24.35 -20.26
C ALA A 29 6.10 22.97 -20.89
N ASN A 30 7.14 22.82 -21.72
CA ASN A 30 7.43 21.62 -22.50
C ASN A 30 8.71 20.90 -22.04
N SER A 31 9.30 21.31 -20.91
CA SER A 31 10.47 20.64 -20.37
C SER A 31 10.07 19.37 -19.65
N GLY A 32 10.74 18.25 -19.95
CA GLY A 32 10.55 16.99 -19.22
C GLY A 32 10.78 17.15 -17.70
N VAL A 33 11.59 18.14 -17.31
CA VAL A 33 11.85 18.51 -15.91
C VAL A 33 10.57 18.99 -15.22
N THR A 34 9.78 19.86 -15.87
CA THR A 34 8.49 20.37 -15.36
C THR A 34 7.51 19.23 -15.12
N TRP A 35 7.47 18.25 -16.01
CA TRP A 35 6.65 17.04 -15.88
C TRP A 35 7.11 16.15 -14.73
N SER A 36 8.41 15.83 -14.64
CA SER A 36 8.96 15.00 -13.55
C SER A 36 8.75 15.63 -12.18
N LEU A 37 8.99 16.95 -12.05
CA LEU A 37 8.73 17.67 -10.80
C LEU A 37 7.24 17.73 -10.45
N SER A 38 6.35 17.84 -11.45
CA SER A 38 4.89 17.79 -11.22
C SER A 38 4.45 16.43 -10.67
N ILE A 39 4.99 15.33 -11.21
CA ILE A 39 4.71 13.98 -10.72
C ILE A 39 5.28 13.77 -9.32
N MET A 40 6.53 14.18 -9.08
CA MET A 40 7.16 14.11 -7.75
C MET A 40 6.36 14.91 -6.72
N GLY A 41 5.93 16.12 -7.07
CA GLY A 41 5.08 16.97 -6.23
C GLY A 41 3.76 16.30 -5.89
N LEU A 42 3.10 15.66 -6.87
CA LEU A 42 1.89 14.88 -6.62
C LEU A 42 2.15 13.73 -5.64
N VAL A 43 3.23 12.97 -5.83
CA VAL A 43 3.58 11.85 -4.94
C VAL A 43 3.79 12.33 -3.50
N VAL A 44 4.52 13.43 -3.31
CA VAL A 44 4.74 14.03 -1.99
C VAL A 44 3.43 14.51 -1.37
N LEU A 45 2.57 15.19 -2.15
CA LEU A 45 1.28 15.67 -1.69
C LEU A 45 0.37 14.52 -1.25
N ILE A 46 0.26 13.46 -2.06
CA ILE A 46 -0.51 12.26 -1.72
C ILE A 46 0.07 11.61 -0.45
N ARG A 47 1.40 11.49 -0.35
CA ARG A 47 2.06 10.95 0.85
C ARG A 47 1.68 11.75 2.09
N ILE A 48 1.71 13.09 2.02
CA ILE A 48 1.34 13.99 3.11
C ILE A 48 -0.12 13.77 3.55
N ILE A 49 -1.06 13.71 2.61
CA ILE A 49 -2.47 13.45 2.90
C ILE A 49 -2.67 12.07 3.56
N LEU A 50 -1.87 11.07 3.17
CA LEU A 50 -1.94 9.73 3.71
C LEU A 50 -1.18 9.55 5.04
N ILE A 51 -0.38 10.52 5.49
CA ILE A 51 0.33 10.47 6.79
C ILE A 51 -0.59 10.05 7.96
N PRO A 52 -1.76 10.68 8.20
CA PRO A 52 -2.63 10.27 9.31
C PRO A 52 -3.10 8.81 9.20
N LEU A 53 -3.29 8.31 7.98
CA LEU A 53 -3.64 6.92 7.73
C LEU A 53 -2.45 6.00 8.03
N PHE A 54 -1.24 6.35 7.57
CA PHE A 54 -0.02 5.60 7.88
C PHE A 54 0.28 5.58 9.39
N VAL A 55 0.05 6.68 10.11
CA VAL A 55 0.21 6.72 11.57
C VAL A 55 -0.74 5.75 12.27
N LYS A 56 -2.01 5.67 11.83
CA LYS A 56 -2.96 4.66 12.35
C LYS A 56 -2.48 3.24 12.08
N GLN A 57 -1.94 2.99 10.89
CA GLN A 57 -1.39 1.69 10.49
C GLN A 57 -0.19 1.29 11.36
N ILE A 58 0.74 2.22 11.63
CA ILE A 58 1.90 2.00 12.51
C ILE A 58 1.46 1.74 13.96
N LYS A 59 0.48 2.48 14.47
CA LYS A 59 -0.06 2.27 15.81
C LYS A 59 -0.63 0.85 15.98
N SER A 60 -1.37 0.37 14.97
CA SER A 60 -1.90 -1.00 14.97
C SER A 60 -0.79 -2.06 14.95
N GLN A 61 0.30 -1.84 14.20
CA GLN A 61 1.44 -2.75 14.20
C GLN A 61 2.14 -2.81 15.56
N ARG A 62 2.38 -1.66 16.20
CA ARG A 62 3.01 -1.63 17.53
C ARG A 62 2.18 -2.35 18.59
N ALA A 63 0.84 -2.23 18.54
CA ALA A 63 -0.05 -2.96 19.44
C ALA A 63 0.12 -4.49 19.29
N LEU A 64 0.27 -5.00 18.08
CA LEU A 64 0.56 -6.43 17.83
C LEU A 64 1.95 -6.83 18.34
N THR A 65 2.97 -5.97 18.19
CA THR A 65 4.30 -6.22 18.74
C THR A 65 4.26 -6.33 20.27
N ALA A 66 3.47 -5.49 20.93
CA ALA A 66 3.29 -5.55 22.39
C ALA A 66 2.59 -6.84 22.85
N LEU A 67 1.78 -7.48 22.00
CA LEU A 67 1.14 -8.77 22.30
C LEU A 67 2.03 -9.98 22.05
N GLN A 68 3.15 -9.85 21.35
CA GLN A 68 4.08 -10.96 21.10
C GLN A 68 4.52 -11.76 22.34
N PRO A 69 4.86 -11.15 23.49
CA PRO A 69 5.18 -11.92 24.69
C PRO A 69 4.01 -12.80 25.16
N HIS A 70 2.80 -12.25 25.25
CA HIS A 70 1.60 -12.99 25.68
C HIS A 70 1.23 -14.10 24.69
N MET A 71 1.39 -13.86 23.39
CA MET A 71 1.23 -14.92 22.38
C MET A 71 2.20 -16.07 22.59
N LYS A 72 3.47 -15.78 22.95
CA LYS A 72 4.47 -16.82 23.26
C LYS A 72 4.14 -17.58 24.54
N GLU A 73 3.56 -16.93 25.55
CA GLU A 73 3.11 -17.59 26.78
C GLU A 73 1.97 -18.58 26.51
N ILE A 74 0.96 -18.17 25.74
CA ILE A 74 -0.15 -19.04 25.30
C ILE A 74 0.42 -20.22 24.48
N GLN A 75 1.36 -19.95 23.57
CA GLN A 75 1.99 -20.99 22.77
C GLN A 75 2.76 -22.01 23.60
N LYS A 76 3.46 -21.56 24.65
CA LYS A 76 4.17 -22.45 25.58
C LYS A 76 3.21 -23.24 26.46
N LYS A 77 2.14 -22.60 26.96
CA LYS A 77 1.17 -23.20 27.90
C LYS A 77 0.29 -24.26 27.23
N TYR A 78 -0.07 -24.07 25.96
CA TYR A 78 -0.94 -24.96 25.20
C TYR A 78 -0.24 -25.60 23.99
N LYS A 79 1.05 -25.96 24.14
CA LYS A 79 1.86 -26.53 23.04
C LYS A 79 1.24 -27.79 22.43
N ASP A 80 0.63 -28.63 23.26
CA ASP A 80 0.06 -29.93 22.87
C ASP A 80 -1.44 -29.84 22.50
N ASP A 81 -2.08 -28.69 22.74
CA ASP A 81 -3.51 -28.46 22.48
C ASP A 81 -3.69 -27.26 21.54
N ARG A 82 -3.55 -27.51 20.24
CA ARG A 82 -3.70 -26.48 19.19
C ARG A 82 -5.08 -25.82 19.20
N GLN A 83 -6.11 -26.55 19.64
CA GLN A 83 -7.48 -26.04 19.61
C GLN A 83 -7.67 -24.99 20.72
N LYS A 84 -7.22 -25.29 21.95
CA LYS A 84 -7.18 -24.30 23.03
C LYS A 84 -6.22 -23.15 22.74
N GLN A 85 -5.07 -23.43 22.13
CA GLN A 85 -4.13 -22.39 21.73
C GLN A 85 -4.77 -21.37 20.79
N SER A 86 -5.50 -21.81 19.77
CA SER A 86 -6.22 -20.93 18.84
C SER A 86 -7.31 -20.10 19.54
N GLU A 87 -8.06 -20.74 20.44
CA GLU A 87 -9.14 -20.07 21.19
C GLU A 87 -8.60 -18.97 22.13
N GLU A 88 -7.56 -19.28 22.91
CA GLU A 88 -6.94 -18.33 23.84
C GLU A 88 -6.22 -17.20 23.09
N MET A 89 -5.58 -17.49 21.95
CA MET A 89 -5.02 -16.46 21.07
C MET A 89 -6.11 -15.50 20.56
N MET A 90 -7.29 -16.02 20.20
CA MET A 90 -8.40 -15.18 19.74
C MET A 90 -9.04 -14.37 20.87
N LYS A 91 -9.09 -14.92 22.10
CA LYS A 91 -9.49 -14.17 23.31
C LYS A 91 -8.52 -13.03 23.60
N LEU A 92 -7.21 -13.29 23.57
CA LEU A 92 -6.16 -12.29 23.78
C LEU A 92 -6.30 -11.11 22.79
N TYR A 93 -6.52 -11.39 21.50
CA TYR A 93 -6.73 -10.35 20.49
C TYR A 93 -8.00 -9.52 20.75
N LYS A 94 -9.09 -10.15 21.21
CA LYS A 94 -10.35 -9.46 21.55
C LYS A 94 -10.21 -8.59 22.79
N GLU A 95 -9.59 -9.09 23.86
CA GLU A 95 -9.35 -8.33 25.09
C GLU A 95 -8.52 -7.07 24.84
N HIS A 96 -7.48 -7.21 24.03
CA HIS A 96 -6.58 -6.10 23.68
C HIS A 96 -7.09 -5.26 22.49
N LYS A 97 -8.31 -5.52 21.99
CA LYS A 97 -8.95 -4.83 20.85
C LYS A 97 -8.03 -4.66 19.64
N THR A 98 -7.14 -5.63 19.41
CA THR A 98 -6.09 -5.55 18.39
C THR A 98 -6.45 -6.47 17.24
N ASN A 99 -6.54 -5.94 16.01
CA ASN A 99 -6.93 -6.72 14.84
C ASN A 99 -5.69 -7.25 14.10
N PRO A 100 -5.44 -8.58 14.06
CA PRO A 100 -4.30 -9.16 13.35
C PRO A 100 -4.32 -8.87 11.83
N LEU A 101 -5.51 -8.67 11.24
CA LEU A 101 -5.66 -8.37 9.82
C LEU A 101 -5.25 -6.94 9.45
N ALA A 102 -5.23 -6.02 10.42
CA ALA A 102 -4.75 -4.65 10.17
C ALA A 102 -3.25 -4.62 9.84
N SER A 103 -2.49 -5.62 10.29
CA SER A 103 -1.05 -5.74 10.02
C SER A 103 -0.72 -6.42 8.70
N CYS A 104 -1.62 -7.22 8.11
CA CYS A 104 -1.40 -7.79 6.77
C CYS A 104 -1.87 -6.86 5.64
N PHE A 105 -2.65 -5.82 5.96
CA PHE A 105 -3.10 -4.79 5.01
C PHE A 105 -2.00 -4.21 4.09
N PRO A 106 -0.78 -3.83 4.57
CA PRO A 106 0.29 -3.34 3.69
C PRO A 106 0.82 -4.42 2.74
N ILE A 107 0.90 -5.67 3.19
CA ILE A 107 1.38 -6.79 2.36
C ILE A 107 0.34 -7.13 1.29
N LEU A 108 -0.94 -7.14 1.67
CA LEU A 108 -2.05 -7.34 0.74
C LEU A 108 -2.16 -6.21 -0.28
N ALA A 109 -1.87 -4.96 0.12
CA ALA A 109 -1.80 -3.83 -0.80
C ALA A 109 -0.61 -3.92 -1.79
N GLN A 110 0.44 -4.67 -1.46
CA GLN A 110 1.64 -4.85 -2.28
C GLN A 110 1.59 -6.09 -3.19
N ALA A 111 0.81 -7.11 -2.83
CA ALA A 111 0.60 -8.31 -3.64
C ALA A 111 0.21 -8.04 -5.12
N PRO A 112 -0.62 -7.03 -5.45
CA PRO A 112 -0.94 -6.70 -6.84
C PRO A 112 0.27 -6.29 -7.69
N ILE A 113 1.23 -5.57 -7.08
CA ILE A 113 2.44 -5.11 -7.76
C ILE A 113 3.34 -6.31 -8.08
N PHE A 114 3.44 -7.25 -7.14
CA PHE A 114 4.21 -8.48 -7.34
C PHE A 114 3.58 -9.36 -8.44
N PHE A 115 2.26 -9.50 -8.46
CA PHE A 115 1.56 -10.24 -9.51
C PHE A 115 1.77 -9.62 -10.89
N ALA A 116 1.65 -8.30 -11.01
CA ALA A 116 1.92 -7.60 -12.27
C ALA A 116 3.35 -7.85 -12.78
N LEU A 117 4.33 -7.82 -11.89
CA LEU A 117 5.74 -8.03 -12.22
C LEU A 117 6.02 -9.49 -12.63
N PHE A 118 5.41 -10.45 -11.93
CA PHE A 118 5.49 -11.86 -12.30
C PHE A 118 4.86 -12.15 -13.66
N THR A 119 3.68 -11.58 -13.97
CA THR A 119 3.03 -11.75 -15.27
C THR A 119 3.86 -11.19 -16.42
N VAL A 120 4.51 -10.04 -16.22
CA VAL A 120 5.40 -9.43 -17.23
C VAL A 120 6.65 -10.29 -17.47
N LEU A 121 7.34 -10.70 -16.40
CA LEU A 121 8.56 -11.53 -16.51
C LEU A 121 8.26 -12.91 -17.13
N ASN A 122 7.13 -13.51 -16.77
CA ASN A 122 6.72 -14.81 -17.30
C ASN A 122 6.31 -14.72 -18.78
N GLY A 123 5.74 -13.58 -19.22
CA GLY A 123 5.48 -13.29 -20.63
C GLY A 123 6.75 -13.11 -21.47
N ILE A 124 7.78 -12.44 -20.91
CA ILE A 124 9.10 -12.29 -21.56
C ILE A 124 9.80 -13.66 -21.72
N ALA A 125 9.76 -14.52 -20.68
CA ALA A 125 10.38 -15.84 -20.72
C ALA A 125 9.72 -16.81 -21.73
N HIS A 126 8.43 -16.65 -22.01
CA HIS A 126 7.68 -17.48 -22.96
C HIS A 126 7.47 -16.81 -24.33
N ASN A 127 8.19 -15.73 -24.62
CA ASN A 127 8.13 -15.00 -25.91
C ASN A 127 6.69 -14.59 -26.31
N LYS A 128 5.83 -14.33 -25.32
CA LYS A 128 4.48 -13.80 -25.49
C LYS A 128 4.41 -12.42 -24.85
N PRO A 129 4.61 -11.34 -25.62
CA PRO A 129 4.53 -9.99 -25.09
C PRO A 129 3.11 -9.70 -24.58
N HIS A 130 3.00 -9.35 -23.31
CA HIS A 130 1.76 -8.84 -22.72
C HIS A 130 2.02 -7.43 -22.18
N GLY A 131 1.45 -6.44 -22.86
CA GLY A 131 1.57 -5.01 -22.54
C GLY A 131 1.87 -4.14 -23.76
N TYR A 132 1.94 -2.83 -23.56
CA TYR A 132 2.25 -1.82 -24.59
C TYR A 132 3.75 -1.64 -24.87
N LEU A 133 4.62 -2.35 -24.16
CA LEU A 133 6.05 -2.39 -24.49
C LEU A 133 6.28 -3.44 -25.59
N LYS A 134 5.85 -3.08 -26.79
CA LYS A 134 6.37 -3.68 -28.02
C LYS A 134 7.82 -3.22 -28.10
N GLY A 135 8.74 -4.14 -27.81
CA GLY A 135 10.16 -3.91 -28.05
C GLY A 135 10.36 -3.53 -29.51
N GLU A 136 11.17 -2.50 -29.71
CA GLU A 136 11.95 -2.37 -30.94
C GLU A 136 12.97 -3.52 -31.02
#